data_AF-A0A3D4GWK6-F1
#
_entry.id   AF-A0A3D4GWK6-F1
#
_cell.length_a   1.000
_cell.length_b   1.000
_cell.length_c   1.000
_cell.angle_alpha   90.00
_cell.angle_beta   90.00
_cell.angle_gamma   90.00
#
_symmetry.space_group_name_H-M   'P 1'
#
loop_
_entity.id
_entity.type
_entity.pdbx_description
1 polymer ?
#
loop_
_entity_poly.entity_id
_entity_poly.type
_entity_poly.pdbx_seq_one_letter_code
_entity_poly.pdbx_strand_id
1 'polypeptide(L)'
;STVHIRAQMYKGHFYVGDVHARMGDGELTGTGVEIDSSLTLKFDRSPGFPAGGPVVETEDEILTSGMGSDWEEAIKTAWSDMVGLVAHRYETTVEHANLIVGTIGDARPGYAAGQLNTRGFHRSNAYVTCQIGISKDLRRTGVPFQP
;
A
#
# COMPACT_ATOMS: atom_id res chain seq x y z
N SER A 1 -9.20 -3.09 9.92
CA SER A 1 -7.87 -3.47 9.40
C SER A 1 -6.83 -3.25 10.49
N THR A 2 -5.65 -3.84 10.32
CA THR A 2 -4.46 -3.62 11.14
C THR A 2 -3.39 -2.99 10.26
N VAL A 3 -2.70 -1.96 10.73
CA VAL A 3 -1.58 -1.33 10.01
C VAL A 3 -0.29 -1.63 10.74
N HIS A 4 0.65 -2.23 10.03
CA HIS A 4 1.98 -2.56 10.53
C HIS A 4 2.97 -1.54 10.03
N ILE A 5 3.60 -0.84 10.96
CA ILE A 5 4.57 0.22 10.69
C ILE A 5 5.86 -0.13 11.41
N ARG A 6 6.98 -0.03 10.71
CA ARG A 6 8.31 -0.23 11.30
C ARG A 6 8.65 0.95 12.22
N ALA A 7 8.85 0.67 13.50
CA ALA A 7 9.37 1.66 14.43
C ALA A 7 10.84 1.96 14.11
N GLN A 8 11.12 3.18 13.62
CA GLN A 8 12.48 3.65 13.33
C GLN A 8 13.12 4.39 14.51
N MET A 9 12.32 4.78 15.50
CA MET A 9 12.74 5.44 16.73
C MET A 9 12.27 4.64 17.95
N TYR A 10 12.99 4.77 19.06
CA TYR A 10 12.58 4.14 20.33
C TYR A 10 11.14 4.55 20.67
N LYS A 11 10.29 3.57 21.05
CA LYS A 11 8.85 3.75 21.32
C LYS A 11 7.99 4.22 20.12
N GLY A 12 8.52 4.20 18.90
CA GLY A 12 7.73 4.31 17.67
C GLY A 12 7.28 5.72 17.25
N HIS A 13 7.03 6.64 18.20
CA HIS A 13 6.59 8.03 17.92
C HIS A 13 5.45 8.10 16.90
N PHE A 14 4.32 7.47 17.22
CA PHE A 14 3.17 7.37 16.32
C PHE A 14 2.41 8.70 16.18
N TYR A 15 2.02 9.04 14.95
CA TYR A 15 1.14 10.16 14.61
C TYR A 15 0.08 9.69 13.61
N VAL A 16 -1.12 10.27 13.69
CA VAL A 16 -2.23 10.02 12.76
C VAL A 16 -3.07 11.27 12.63
N GLY A 17 -3.65 11.48 11.44
CA GLY A 17 -4.51 12.60 11.06
C GLY A 17 -5.09 12.33 9.68
N ASP A 18 -5.54 13.39 8.99
CA ASP A 18 -5.94 13.33 7.57
C ASP A 18 -7.05 12.31 7.30
N VAL A 19 -8.15 12.44 8.06
CA VAL A 19 -9.24 11.47 8.01
C VAL A 19 -10.25 11.89 6.95
N HIS A 20 -10.52 10.97 6.04
CA HIS A 20 -11.52 11.13 4.98
C HIS A 20 -12.80 10.36 5.32
N ALA A 21 -13.96 11.02 5.25
CA ALA A 21 -15.24 10.32 5.29
C ALA A 21 -15.44 9.43 4.04
N ARG A 22 -14.83 9.84 2.92
CA ARG A 22 -14.77 9.09 1.66
C ARG A 22 -13.57 9.55 0.85
N MET A 23 -12.85 8.61 0.25
CA MET A 23 -11.78 8.86 -0.72
C MET A 23 -11.80 7.73 -1.76
N GLY A 24 -11.69 8.07 -3.05
CA GLY A 24 -11.55 7.08 -4.12
C GLY A 24 -10.11 6.69 -4.38
N ASP A 25 -9.88 5.52 -4.97
CA ASP A 25 -8.55 5.08 -5.39
C ASP A 25 -7.92 6.12 -6.33
N GLY A 26 -6.72 6.56 -5.99
CA GLY A 26 -5.98 7.60 -6.70
C GLY A 26 -6.21 9.03 -6.20
N GLU A 27 -7.22 9.28 -5.37
CA GLU A 27 -7.53 10.62 -4.82
C GLU A 27 -7.42 11.72 -5.90
N LEU A 28 -8.08 11.49 -7.04
CA LEU A 28 -7.79 12.24 -8.29
C LEU A 28 -8.05 13.75 -8.21
N THR A 29 -8.89 14.17 -7.26
CA THR A 29 -9.20 15.58 -6.94
C THR A 29 -8.11 16.26 -6.10
N GLY A 30 -7.13 15.50 -5.60
CA GLY A 30 -6.09 15.98 -4.68
C GLY A 30 -6.55 16.11 -3.23
N THR A 31 -7.76 15.67 -2.92
CA THR A 31 -8.38 15.69 -1.58
C THR A 31 -9.52 14.67 -1.54
N GLY A 32 -9.77 14.11 -0.36
CA GLY A 32 -10.96 13.32 -0.07
C GLY A 32 -12.14 14.18 0.39
N VAL A 33 -13.11 13.54 1.04
CA VAL A 33 -14.10 14.24 1.86
C VAL A 33 -13.48 14.46 3.25
N GLU A 34 -12.76 15.56 3.40
CA GLU A 34 -12.02 15.93 4.62
C GLU A 34 -12.95 16.15 5.82
N ILE A 35 -12.62 15.55 6.97
CA ILE A 35 -13.40 15.70 8.21
C ILE A 35 -12.55 15.75 9.48
N ASP A 36 -13.08 16.40 10.51
CA ASP A 36 -12.64 16.19 11.88
C ASP A 36 -13.03 14.78 12.35
N SER A 37 -12.19 14.18 13.20
CA SER A 37 -12.42 12.81 13.66
C SER A 37 -11.92 12.55 15.08
N SER A 38 -12.43 11.48 15.68
CA SER A 38 -11.92 10.89 16.92
C SER A 38 -11.66 9.41 16.67
N LEU A 39 -10.43 8.97 16.88
CA LEU A 39 -9.98 7.60 16.57
C LEU A 39 -9.78 6.80 17.86
N THR A 40 -10.29 5.58 17.89
CA THR A 40 -9.95 4.59 18.93
C THR A 40 -9.00 3.56 18.32
N LEU A 41 -7.78 3.47 18.85
CA LEU A 41 -6.71 2.64 18.31
C LEU A 41 -6.18 1.69 19.39
N LYS A 42 -5.74 0.50 18.96
CA LYS A 42 -4.99 -0.45 19.79
C LYS A 42 -3.58 -0.58 19.23
N PHE A 43 -2.59 -0.55 20.12
CA PHE A 43 -1.19 -0.73 19.76
C PHE A 43 -0.66 -2.02 20.36
N ASP A 44 -0.08 -2.85 19.50
CA ASP A 44 0.63 -4.07 19.88
C ASP A 44 1.99 -4.11 19.17
N ARG A 45 2.93 -4.88 19.72
CA ARG A 45 4.20 -5.13 19.04
C ARG A 45 4.00 -6.20 17.97
N SER A 46 4.23 -5.83 16.72
CA SER A 46 4.22 -6.77 15.58
C SER A 46 5.44 -7.71 15.61
N PRO A 47 5.31 -8.97 15.14
CA PRO A 47 6.47 -9.86 14.90
C PRO A 47 7.46 -9.30 13.87
N GLY A 48 7.06 -8.28 13.10
CA GLY A 48 7.86 -7.67 12.05
C GLY A 48 7.57 -8.29 10.68
N PHE A 49 7.85 -7.51 9.63
CA PHE A 49 7.71 -7.93 8.24
C PHE A 49 8.96 -7.50 7.47
N PRO A 50 9.39 -8.26 6.45
CA PRO A 50 10.49 -7.86 5.57
C PRO A 50 10.02 -6.81 4.55
N ALA A 51 9.41 -5.73 5.04
CA ALA A 51 8.89 -4.63 4.21
C ALA A 51 9.52 -3.30 4.67
N GLY A 52 9.89 -2.47 3.70
CA GLY A 52 10.38 -1.12 3.95
C GLY A 52 9.25 -0.15 4.33
N GLY A 53 8.10 -0.29 3.65
CA GLY A 53 6.90 0.50 3.84
C GLY A 53 5.87 -0.11 4.80
N PRO A 54 4.76 0.61 5.06
CA PRO A 54 3.64 0.07 5.83
C PRO A 54 2.99 -1.13 5.15
N VAL A 55 2.58 -2.11 5.97
CA VAL A 55 1.76 -3.25 5.54
C VAL A 55 0.39 -3.13 6.17
N VAL A 56 -0.67 -3.23 5.38
CA VAL A 56 -2.06 -3.23 5.85
C VAL A 56 -2.60 -4.65 5.77
N GLU A 57 -3.18 -5.13 6.87
CA GLU A 57 -3.89 -6.40 6.91
C GLU A 57 -5.38 -6.14 7.08
N THR A 58 -6.19 -6.64 6.15
CA THR A 58 -7.66 -6.65 6.25
C THR A 58 -8.14 -8.02 6.70
N GLU A 59 -9.43 -8.32 6.63
CA GLU A 59 -9.93 -9.67 6.90
C GLU A 59 -9.36 -10.66 5.87
N ASP A 60 -9.49 -10.31 4.59
CA ASP A 60 -9.22 -11.20 3.46
C ASP A 60 -7.85 -10.99 2.79
N GLU A 61 -7.22 -9.83 2.98
CA GLU A 61 -6.06 -9.42 2.19
C GLU A 61 -4.90 -8.92 3.05
N ILE A 62 -3.72 -8.94 2.44
CA ILE A 62 -2.54 -8.22 2.91
C ILE A 62 -2.07 -7.28 1.80
N LEU A 63 -1.75 -6.05 2.18
CA LEU A 63 -1.35 -5.00 1.26
C LEU A 63 -0.01 -4.40 1.67
N THR A 64 0.96 -4.38 0.78
CA THR A 64 2.21 -3.61 0.97
C THR A 64 2.06 -2.24 0.34
N SER A 65 2.71 -1.23 0.92
CA SER A 65 2.57 0.16 0.48
C SER A 65 3.90 0.71 -0.02
N GLY A 66 3.85 1.42 -1.15
CA GLY A 66 4.99 2.07 -1.78
C GLY A 66 4.70 3.54 -2.07
N MET A 67 5.77 4.33 -2.10
CA MET A 67 5.74 5.75 -2.43
C MET A 67 6.88 6.04 -3.40
N GLY A 68 6.62 6.87 -4.41
CA GLY A 68 7.60 7.23 -5.42
C GLY A 68 7.33 8.62 -6.00
N SER A 69 8.29 9.14 -6.77
CA SER A 69 8.14 10.38 -7.55
C SER A 69 7.12 10.25 -8.67
N ASP A 70 6.87 9.01 -9.10
CA ASP A 70 5.99 8.60 -10.18
C ASP A 70 5.38 7.23 -9.85
N TRP A 71 4.46 6.81 -10.72
CA TRP A 71 3.70 5.59 -10.56
C TRP A 71 4.58 4.33 -10.60
N GLU A 72 5.60 4.33 -11.47
CA GLU A 72 6.50 3.19 -11.64
C GLU A 72 7.34 2.94 -10.39
N GLU A 73 7.93 3.98 -9.80
CA GLU A 73 8.71 3.83 -8.56
C GLU A 73 7.83 3.51 -7.35
N ALA A 74 6.60 4.03 -7.29
CA ALA A 74 5.65 3.69 -6.23
C ALA A 74 5.22 2.22 -6.29
N ILE A 75 4.84 1.72 -7.49
CA ILE A 75 4.53 0.30 -7.70
C ILE A 75 5.74 -0.56 -7.36
N LYS A 76 6.91 -0.24 -7.92
CA LYS A 76 8.12 -1.04 -7.74
C LYS A 76 8.47 -1.22 -6.27
N THR A 77 8.30 -0.16 -5.48
CA THR A 77 8.49 -0.22 -4.02
C THR A 77 7.47 -1.15 -3.36
N ALA A 78 6.17 -0.95 -3.61
CA ALA A 78 5.12 -1.77 -3.03
C ALA A 78 5.23 -3.25 -3.44
N TRP A 79 5.55 -3.50 -4.71
CA TRP A 79 5.76 -4.82 -5.29
C TRP A 79 6.93 -5.55 -4.66
N SER A 80 8.09 -4.89 -4.57
CA SER A 80 9.30 -5.50 -4.01
C SER A 80 9.07 -5.93 -2.56
N ASP A 81 8.39 -5.09 -1.77
CA ASP A 81 7.96 -5.44 -0.42
C ASP A 81 6.98 -6.63 -0.41
N MET A 82 6.03 -6.70 -1.36
CA MET A 82 5.09 -7.82 -1.43
C MET A 82 5.79 -9.14 -1.78
N VAL A 83 6.72 -9.12 -2.73
CA VAL A 83 7.51 -10.30 -3.10
C VAL A 83 8.33 -10.79 -1.91
N GLY A 84 9.01 -9.88 -1.20
CA GLY A 84 9.75 -10.23 0.01
C GLY A 84 8.85 -10.81 1.10
N LEU A 85 7.67 -10.23 1.28
CA LEU A 85 6.68 -10.68 2.25
C LEU A 85 6.13 -12.08 1.93
N VAL A 86 5.76 -12.35 0.67
CA VAL A 86 5.29 -13.67 0.22
C VAL A 86 6.41 -14.71 0.33
N ALA A 87 7.63 -14.38 -0.10
CA ALA A 87 8.78 -15.27 0.02
C ALA A 87 9.03 -15.66 1.49
N HIS A 88 8.99 -14.69 2.41
CA HIS A 88 9.18 -14.93 3.82
C HIS A 88 8.05 -15.75 4.46
N ARG A 89 6.79 -15.41 4.17
CA ARG A 89 5.63 -16.02 4.82
C ARG A 89 5.39 -17.47 4.38
N TYR A 90 5.72 -17.79 3.13
CA TYR A 90 5.48 -19.10 2.54
C TYR A 90 6.78 -19.91 2.32
N GLU A 91 7.89 -19.46 2.91
CA GLU A 91 9.20 -20.13 2.85
C GLU A 91 9.59 -20.55 1.42
N THR A 92 9.35 -19.67 0.46
CA THR A 92 9.61 -19.90 -0.97
C THR A 92 10.69 -18.97 -1.50
N THR A 93 11.16 -19.21 -2.72
CA THR A 93 12.16 -18.36 -3.35
C THR A 93 11.55 -17.06 -3.85
N VAL A 94 12.38 -16.03 -4.01
CA VAL A 94 11.97 -14.72 -4.53
C VAL A 94 11.38 -14.87 -5.94
N GLU A 95 11.90 -15.78 -6.76
CA GLU A 95 11.41 -16.04 -8.12
C GLU A 95 9.98 -16.61 -8.10
N HIS A 96 9.71 -17.60 -7.23
CA HIS A 96 8.36 -18.13 -7.08
C HIS A 96 7.39 -17.10 -6.49
N ALA A 97 7.81 -16.38 -5.45
CA ALA A 97 6.99 -15.31 -4.89
C ALA A 97 6.68 -14.23 -5.94
N ASN A 98 7.64 -13.86 -6.78
CA ASN A 98 7.45 -12.89 -7.85
C ASN A 98 6.42 -13.35 -8.89
N LEU A 99 6.41 -14.64 -9.25
CA LEU A 99 5.39 -15.20 -10.14
C LEU A 99 3.99 -15.18 -9.52
N ILE A 100 3.87 -15.50 -8.23
CA ILE A 100 2.61 -15.43 -7.51
C ILE A 100 2.11 -13.97 -7.48
N VAL A 101 2.91 -13.06 -6.92
CA VAL A 101 2.54 -11.64 -6.80
C VAL A 101 2.19 -11.05 -8.17
N GLY A 102 2.94 -11.39 -9.22
CA GLY A 102 2.67 -10.84 -10.54
C GLY A 102 1.49 -11.41 -11.30
N THR A 103 0.88 -12.49 -10.83
CA THR A 103 -0.29 -13.08 -11.48
C THR A 103 -1.59 -12.82 -10.72
N ILE A 104 -1.52 -12.59 -9.40
CA ILE A 104 -2.71 -12.39 -8.56
C ILE A 104 -2.69 -11.13 -7.71
N GLY A 105 -1.58 -10.38 -7.69
CA GLY A 105 -1.48 -9.12 -6.96
C GLY A 105 -2.25 -8.00 -7.67
N ASP A 106 -3.03 -7.24 -6.92
CA ASP A 106 -3.76 -6.07 -7.41
C ASP A 106 -3.00 -4.80 -7.06
N ALA A 107 -2.55 -4.06 -8.08
CA ALA A 107 -2.01 -2.71 -7.89
C ALA A 107 -3.15 -1.70 -7.70
N ARG A 108 -3.18 -1.05 -6.54
CA ARG A 108 -4.22 -0.12 -6.11
C ARG A 108 -3.63 1.28 -5.93
N PRO A 109 -4.08 2.28 -6.71
CA PRO A 109 -3.63 3.65 -6.52
C PRO A 109 -4.06 4.20 -5.16
N GLY A 110 -3.10 4.72 -4.39
CA GLY A 110 -3.37 5.49 -3.17
C GLY A 110 -3.63 6.94 -3.53
N TYR A 111 -2.67 7.82 -3.26
CA TYR A 111 -2.63 9.18 -3.80
C TYR A 111 -1.96 9.17 -5.17
N ALA A 112 -2.69 9.54 -6.23
CA ALA A 112 -2.19 9.60 -7.60
C ALA A 112 -2.29 10.99 -8.22
N ALA A 113 -2.88 11.97 -7.52
CA ALA A 113 -3.04 13.33 -8.04
C ALA A 113 -1.74 14.14 -8.16
N GLY A 114 -0.63 13.67 -7.57
CA GLY A 114 0.63 14.40 -7.45
C GLY A 114 1.10 15.16 -8.69
N GLN A 115 1.02 14.54 -9.87
CA GLN A 115 1.40 15.16 -11.16
C GLN A 115 0.18 15.45 -12.07
N LEU A 116 -1.05 15.10 -11.69
CA LEU A 116 -2.20 15.17 -12.62
C LEU A 116 -2.49 16.60 -13.09
N ASN A 117 -2.25 17.59 -12.24
CA ASN A 117 -2.46 19.00 -12.59
C ASN A 117 -1.31 19.63 -13.38
N THR A 118 -0.22 18.91 -13.65
CA THR A 118 0.99 19.49 -14.23
C THR A 118 1.03 19.43 -15.74
N ARG A 119 0.08 18.77 -16.41
CA ARG A 119 -0.01 18.66 -17.89
C ARG A 119 1.32 18.27 -18.56
N GLY A 120 2.12 17.44 -17.90
CA GLY A 120 3.44 17.00 -18.39
C GLY A 120 4.63 17.87 -17.97
N PHE A 121 4.42 18.94 -17.19
CA PHE A 121 5.51 19.71 -16.59
C PHE A 121 5.98 19.07 -15.28
N HIS A 122 7.28 18.84 -15.16
CA HIS A 122 7.83 18.16 -13.98
C HIS A 122 7.76 19.06 -12.73
N ARG A 123 7.07 18.59 -11.69
CA ARG A 123 7.19 19.16 -10.33
C ARG A 123 8.26 18.41 -9.55
N SER A 124 9.23 19.13 -9.01
CA SER A 124 10.38 18.57 -8.30
C SER A 124 10.04 17.80 -7.02
N ASN A 125 8.84 18.01 -6.45
CA ASN A 125 8.42 17.45 -5.15
C ASN A 125 7.07 16.72 -5.22
N ALA A 126 6.63 16.28 -6.41
CA ALA A 126 5.44 15.44 -6.43
C ALA A 126 5.77 14.05 -5.90
N TYR A 127 4.76 13.42 -5.32
CA TYR A 127 4.80 12.02 -4.95
C TYR A 127 3.47 11.37 -5.33
N VAL A 128 3.52 10.06 -5.47
CA VAL A 128 2.34 9.21 -5.56
C VAL A 128 2.54 8.00 -4.67
N THR A 129 1.45 7.36 -4.28
CA THR A 129 1.47 6.13 -3.49
C THR A 129 0.70 5.02 -4.18
N CYS A 130 1.14 3.79 -3.94
CA CYS A 130 0.53 2.59 -4.47
C CYS A 130 0.51 1.52 -3.39
N GLN A 131 -0.52 0.68 -3.40
CA GLN A 131 -0.53 -0.56 -2.64
C GLN A 131 -0.58 -1.75 -3.58
N ILE A 132 0.11 -2.83 -3.24
CA ILE A 132 -0.11 -4.15 -3.86
C ILE A 132 -0.91 -4.98 -2.87
N GLY A 133 -2.14 -5.34 -3.22
CA GLY A 133 -2.99 -6.24 -2.44
C GLY A 133 -2.88 -7.67 -2.93
N ILE A 134 -2.85 -8.63 -2.02
CA ILE A 134 -2.98 -10.06 -2.31
C ILE A 134 -3.90 -10.70 -1.27
N SER A 135 -4.71 -11.66 -1.69
CA SER A 135 -5.54 -12.44 -0.77
C SER A 135 -4.69 -13.32 0.13
N LYS A 136 -5.18 -13.54 1.36
CA LYS A 136 -4.51 -14.42 2.33
C LYS A 136 -4.56 -15.89 1.94
N ASP A 137 -5.48 -16.29 1.08
CA ASP A 137 -5.57 -17.65 0.52
C ASP A 137 -4.82 -17.82 -0.81
N LEU A 138 -4.11 -16.78 -1.26
CA LEU A 138 -3.35 -16.75 -2.52
C LEU A 138 -4.21 -17.09 -3.75
N ARG A 139 -5.45 -16.63 -3.78
CA ARG A 139 -6.34 -16.70 -4.95
C ARG A 139 -6.57 -15.34 -5.56
N ARG A 140 -6.77 -15.31 -6.87
CA ARG A 140 -7.22 -14.10 -7.56
C ARG A 140 -8.62 -13.72 -7.04
N THR A 141 -8.75 -12.50 -6.53
CA THR A 141 -9.98 -11.97 -5.93
C THR A 141 -10.95 -11.40 -6.97
N GLY A 142 -10.45 -11.08 -8.18
CA GLY A 142 -11.27 -10.57 -9.28
C GLY A 142 -12.04 -11.65 -10.03
N VAL A 143 -13.31 -11.40 -10.32
CA VAL A 143 -14.02 -12.11 -11.38
C VAL A 143 -13.44 -11.72 -12.74
N PRO A 144 -13.33 -12.65 -13.71
CA PRO A 144 -12.94 -12.31 -15.07
C PRO A 144 -13.80 -11.15 -15.59
N PHE A 145 -13.18 -10.19 -16.29
CA PHE A 145 -13.92 -9.12 -16.96
C PHE A 145 -15.05 -9.74 -17.80
N GLN A 146 -16.28 -9.33 -17.51
CA GLN A 146 -17.45 -9.68 -18.31
C GLN A 146 -17.80 -8.46 -19.17
N PRO A 147 -17.65 -8.56 -20.51
CA PRO A 147 -17.96 -7.48 -21.45
C PRO A 147 -19.41 -7.00 -21.38
#